data_AF-A0A6S6WBS6-F1
#
_entry.id   AF-A0A6S6WBS6-F1
#
_cell.length_a   1.000
_cell.length_b   1.000
_cell.length_c   1.000
_cell.angle_alpha   90.00
_cell.angle_beta   90.00
_cell.angle_gamma   90.00
#
_symmetry.space_group_name_H-M   'P 1'
#
loop_
_entity.id
_entity.type
_entity.pdbx_description
1 polymer ?
#
loop_
_entity_poly.entity_id
_entity_poly.type
_entity_poly.pdbx_seq_one_letter_code
_entity_poly.pdbx_strand_id
1 'polypeptide(L)'
;METAEQIDEDISQLQTRIAFLQAHRANLSSVLLSQPHLAARLQTSNQRDIHAETTKRIIAQQLKRNLENVYRACAGVTAYRVKDPDPNAINNGNILGISIDVSIGAKFVETYHVLLSVREKEDKKILSIHKHTIPPCIPLQQLTRKWLPGSAKDEETDPEQDLVHFGRLLRKELVSWHMRVNAVEEMRKGAGLDKPRADGEEELGTASSTKVLNAFVSDDEASSDFEHEEEEDEDDRALRLLDIEADAAVRQMTVTLSDRRTVVMTITKDGRVDKAVCRTKDGRRDVIMGKTAMGPLHGLVRRLLA
;
A
#
# COMPACT_ATOMS: atom_id res chain seq x y z
N MET A 1 -47.64 -14.52 -7.06
CA MET A 1 -47.21 -13.34 -6.28
C MET A 1 -45.71 -13.46 -6.19
N GLU A 2 -44.97 -12.48 -6.68
CA GLU A 2 -43.52 -12.43 -6.48
C GLU A 2 -43.23 -12.44 -4.99
N THR A 3 -42.29 -13.30 -4.58
CA THR A 3 -41.92 -13.43 -3.17
C THR A 3 -41.04 -12.25 -2.77
N ALA A 4 -41.08 -11.83 -1.50
CA ALA A 4 -40.29 -10.69 -1.02
C ALA A 4 -38.78 -10.88 -1.30
N GLU A 5 -38.29 -12.12 -1.23
CA GLU A 5 -36.90 -12.48 -1.52
C GLU A 5 -36.51 -12.23 -2.98
N GLN A 6 -37.41 -12.51 -3.94
CA GLN A 6 -37.18 -12.23 -5.36
C GLN A 6 -37.09 -10.72 -5.63
N ILE A 7 -37.92 -9.93 -4.94
CA ILE A 7 -37.89 -8.47 -5.06
C ILE A 7 -36.59 -7.89 -4.47
N ASP A 8 -36.12 -8.41 -3.33
CA ASP A 8 -34.86 -7.97 -2.71
C ASP A 8 -33.65 -8.35 -3.57
N GLU A 9 -33.65 -9.54 -4.18
CA GLU A 9 -32.62 -9.94 -5.13
C GLU A 9 -32.60 -9.01 -6.35
N ASP A 10 -33.76 -8.72 -6.96
CA ASP A 10 -33.88 -7.78 -8.08
C ASP A 10 -33.41 -6.36 -7.71
N ILE A 11 -33.76 -5.87 -6.51
CA ILE A 11 -33.29 -4.57 -6.01
C ILE A 11 -31.77 -4.57 -5.90
N SER A 12 -31.17 -5.64 -5.37
CA SER A 12 -29.71 -5.76 -5.25
C SER A 12 -29.03 -5.78 -6.63
N GLN A 13 -29.61 -6.48 -7.61
CA GLN A 13 -29.12 -6.55 -8.98
C GLN A 13 -29.25 -5.19 -9.69
N LEU A 14 -30.35 -4.47 -9.49
CA LEU A 14 -30.53 -3.13 -10.03
C LEU A 14 -29.54 -2.13 -9.42
N GLN A 15 -29.32 -2.19 -8.10
CA GLN A 15 -28.34 -1.32 -7.42
C GLN A 15 -26.91 -1.58 -7.92
N THR A 16 -26.51 -2.85 -8.07
CA THR A 16 -25.20 -3.20 -8.63
C THR A 16 -25.07 -2.73 -10.08
N ARG A 17 -26.14 -2.84 -10.89
CA ARG A 17 -26.13 -2.33 -12.27
C ARG A 17 -26.03 -0.82 -12.35
N ILE A 18 -26.74 -0.09 -11.49
CA ILE A 18 -26.65 1.38 -11.41
C ILE A 18 -25.24 1.80 -11.01
N ALA A 19 -24.65 1.16 -9.99
CA ALA A 19 -23.29 1.42 -9.57
C ALA A 19 -22.29 1.18 -10.70
N PHE A 20 -22.46 0.08 -11.45
CA PHE A 20 -21.63 -0.23 -12.62
C PHE A 20 -21.74 0.85 -13.72
N LEU A 21 -22.97 1.24 -14.10
CA LEU A 21 -23.18 2.25 -15.14
C LEU A 21 -22.66 3.63 -14.72
N GLN A 22 -22.82 3.99 -13.45
CA GLN A 22 -22.28 5.24 -12.91
C GLN A 22 -20.74 5.24 -12.93
N ALA A 23 -20.10 4.14 -12.53
CA ALA A 23 -18.65 3.98 -12.60
C ALA A 23 -18.15 4.02 -14.05
N HIS A 24 -18.85 3.35 -14.97
CA HIS A 24 -18.50 3.37 -16.39
C HIS A 24 -18.61 4.78 -16.98
N ARG A 25 -19.68 5.51 -16.69
CA ARG A 25 -19.85 6.91 -17.09
C ARG A 25 -18.74 7.80 -16.53
N ALA A 26 -18.39 7.61 -15.25
CA ALA A 26 -17.30 8.37 -14.62
C ALA A 26 -15.97 8.12 -15.32
N ASN A 27 -15.64 6.85 -15.63
CA ASN A 27 -14.43 6.49 -16.37
C ASN A 27 -14.39 7.13 -17.76
N LEU A 28 -15.46 6.99 -18.56
CA LEU A 28 -15.53 7.61 -19.89
C LEU A 28 -15.40 9.13 -19.81
N SER A 29 -16.05 9.76 -18.84
CA SER A 29 -15.95 11.22 -18.65
C SER A 29 -14.53 11.66 -18.30
N SER A 30 -13.82 10.91 -17.44
CA SER A 30 -12.42 11.17 -17.10
C SER A 30 -11.52 11.01 -18.32
N VAL A 31 -11.71 9.94 -19.10
CA VAL A 31 -10.95 9.68 -20.32
C VAL A 31 -11.14 10.82 -21.32
N LEU A 32 -12.38 11.24 -21.58
CA LEU A 32 -12.68 12.36 -22.47
C LEU A 32 -12.01 13.65 -21.98
N LEU A 33 -12.21 14.03 -20.71
CA LEU A 33 -11.66 15.25 -20.15
C LEU A 33 -10.13 15.24 -20.05
N SER A 34 -9.50 14.07 -20.06
CA SER A 34 -8.04 13.91 -20.07
C SER A 34 -7.41 14.05 -21.46
N GLN A 35 -8.20 14.14 -22.53
CA GLN A 35 -7.67 14.26 -23.89
C GLN A 35 -6.96 15.61 -24.10
N PRO A 36 -5.70 15.61 -24.62
CA PRO A 36 -4.88 16.82 -24.71
C PRO A 36 -5.44 17.88 -25.66
N HIS A 37 -6.17 17.48 -26.70
CA HIS A 37 -6.71 18.39 -27.72
C HIS A 37 -8.14 18.88 -27.44
N LEU A 38 -8.80 18.37 -26.39
CA LEU A 38 -10.19 18.72 -26.11
C LEU A 38 -10.34 20.21 -25.77
N ALA A 39 -9.44 20.76 -24.96
CA ALA A 39 -9.45 22.18 -24.60
C ALA A 39 -9.32 23.09 -25.83
N ALA A 40 -8.39 22.77 -26.74
CA ALA A 40 -8.16 23.54 -27.96
C ALA A 40 -9.35 23.47 -28.92
N ARG A 41 -9.97 22.29 -29.08
CA ARG A 41 -11.16 22.11 -29.93
C ARG A 41 -12.40 22.83 -29.42
N LEU A 42 -12.56 22.95 -28.10
CA LEU A 42 -13.70 23.66 -27.53
C LEU A 42 -13.52 25.18 -27.52
N GLN A 43 -12.28 25.67 -27.55
CA GLN A 43 -11.98 27.10 -27.68
C GLN A 43 -12.35 27.66 -29.05
N THR A 44 -12.19 26.88 -30.13
CA THR A 44 -12.54 27.31 -31.49
C THR A 44 -14.05 27.31 -31.76
N SER A 45 -14.84 26.58 -30.96
CA SER A 45 -16.27 26.36 -31.23
C SER A 45 -17.21 27.40 -30.59
N ASN A 46 -16.81 28.15 -29.55
CA ASN A 46 -17.77 28.75 -28.62
C ASN A 46 -17.66 30.27 -28.41
N GLN A 47 -18.19 31.06 -29.34
CA GLN A 47 -18.52 32.48 -29.10
C GLN A 47 -19.96 32.72 -28.61
N ARG A 48 -20.86 31.72 -28.56
CA ARG A 48 -22.31 31.95 -28.30
C ARG A 48 -22.97 31.04 -27.27
N ASP A 49 -22.21 30.26 -26.50
CA ASP A 49 -22.77 29.13 -25.76
C ASP A 49 -22.81 29.37 -24.24
N ILE A 50 -24.00 29.23 -23.63
CA ILE A 50 -24.29 29.52 -22.21
C ILE A 50 -23.46 28.62 -21.27
N HIS A 51 -23.10 27.42 -21.73
CA HIS A 51 -22.35 26.44 -20.95
C HIS A 51 -20.83 26.51 -21.16
N ALA A 52 -20.34 27.42 -22.02
CA ALA A 52 -18.91 27.50 -22.35
C ALA A 52 -18.03 27.75 -21.11
N GLU A 53 -18.47 28.59 -20.17
CA GLU A 53 -17.73 28.87 -18.94
C GLU A 53 -17.67 27.68 -18.00
N THR A 54 -18.80 26.97 -17.84
CA THR A 54 -18.88 25.78 -17.00
C THR A 54 -17.98 24.68 -17.53
N THR A 55 -18.01 24.45 -18.85
CA THR A 55 -17.16 23.47 -19.53
C THR A 55 -15.67 23.83 -19.40
N LYS A 56 -15.30 25.10 -19.58
CA LYS A 56 -13.92 25.58 -19.36
C LYS A 56 -13.45 25.32 -17.93
N ARG A 57 -14.30 25.59 -16.94
CA ARG A 57 -13.99 25.34 -15.51
C ARG A 57 -13.76 23.85 -15.24
N ILE A 58 -14.62 22.97 -15.76
CA ILE A 58 -14.48 21.51 -15.60
C ILE A 58 -13.17 21.02 -16.22
N ILE A 59 -12.84 21.48 -17.43
CA ILE A 59 -11.59 21.10 -18.11
C ILE A 59 -10.37 21.58 -17.33
N ALA A 60 -10.37 22.84 -16.87
CA ALA A 60 -9.28 23.38 -16.08
C ALA A 60 -9.09 22.61 -14.76
N GLN A 61 -10.19 22.24 -14.10
CA GLN A 61 -10.17 21.40 -12.91
C GLN A 61 -9.60 20.01 -13.20
N GLN A 62 -9.99 19.38 -14.31
CA GLN A 62 -9.44 18.08 -14.71
C GLN A 62 -7.94 18.17 -15.01
N LEU A 63 -7.49 19.19 -15.74
CA LEU A 63 -6.07 19.39 -16.05
C LEU A 63 -5.24 19.56 -14.78
N LYS A 64 -5.73 20.34 -13.81
CA LYS A 64 -5.09 20.48 -12.50
C LYS A 64 -4.99 19.13 -11.78
N ARG A 65 -6.06 18.34 -11.78
CA ARG A 65 -6.09 17.01 -11.17
C ARG A 65 -5.14 16.02 -11.86
N ASN A 66 -5.06 16.05 -13.18
CA ASN A 66 -4.13 15.21 -13.94
C ASN A 66 -2.68 15.57 -13.59
N LEU A 67 -2.36 16.86 -13.54
CA LEU A 67 -1.04 17.35 -13.17
C LEU A 67 -0.68 16.97 -11.72
N GLU A 68 -1.61 17.10 -10.78
CA GLU A 68 -1.43 16.64 -9.40
C GLU A 68 -1.15 15.14 -9.33
N ASN A 69 -1.94 14.33 -10.06
CA ASN A 69 -1.74 12.88 -10.13
C ASN A 69 -0.38 12.50 -10.72
N VAL A 70 0.10 13.23 -11.74
CA VAL A 70 1.44 13.03 -12.31
C VAL A 70 2.51 13.32 -11.25
N TYR A 71 2.41 14.43 -10.52
CA TYR A 71 3.35 14.72 -9.44
C TYR A 71 3.33 13.65 -8.34
N ARG A 72 2.15 13.18 -7.95
CA ARG A 72 2.01 12.10 -6.96
C ARG A 72 2.62 10.79 -7.44
N ALA A 73 2.33 10.37 -8.67
CA ALA A 73 2.85 9.14 -9.25
C ALA A 73 4.37 9.17 -9.44
N CYS A 74 4.92 10.29 -9.91
CA CYS A 74 6.35 10.40 -10.21
C CYS A 74 7.21 10.72 -9.00
N ALA A 75 6.79 11.65 -8.14
CA ALA A 75 7.58 12.04 -6.96
C ALA A 75 7.39 11.05 -5.79
N GLY A 76 6.19 10.46 -5.66
CA GLY A 76 5.83 9.55 -4.57
C GLY A 76 5.74 10.20 -3.18
N VAL A 77 6.22 11.43 -3.01
CA VAL A 77 6.06 12.25 -1.81
C VAL A 77 5.61 13.63 -2.25
N THR A 78 4.43 14.07 -1.83
CA THR A 78 3.92 15.40 -2.16
C THR A 78 3.34 16.10 -0.94
N ALA A 79 3.50 17.42 -0.88
CA ALA A 79 2.98 18.25 0.21
C ALA A 79 1.67 18.92 -0.21
N TYR A 80 0.73 19.01 0.73
CA TYR A 80 -0.56 19.65 0.54
C TYR A 80 -0.94 20.46 1.79
N ARG A 81 -1.81 21.45 1.62
CA ARG A 81 -2.26 22.29 2.72
C ARG A 81 -3.54 21.73 3.32
N VAL A 82 -3.59 21.60 4.63
CA VAL A 82 -4.76 21.19 5.40
C VAL A 82 -5.14 22.33 6.34
N LYS A 83 -6.44 22.53 6.54
CA LYS A 83 -6.97 23.43 7.56
C LYS A 83 -7.72 22.61 8.60
N ASP A 84 -7.25 22.66 9.83
CA ASP A 84 -7.99 22.14 10.98
C ASP A 84 -9.28 22.95 11.15
N PRO A 85 -10.46 22.32 11.17
CA PRO A 85 -11.71 23.02 11.41
C PRO A 85 -11.85 23.54 12.86
N ASP A 86 -11.01 23.09 13.80
CA ASP A 86 -11.09 23.54 15.19
C ASP A 86 -10.75 25.05 15.32
N PRO A 87 -11.68 25.88 15.87
CA PRO A 87 -11.42 27.30 16.10
C PRO A 87 -10.27 27.58 17.07
N ASN A 88 -9.91 26.62 17.93
CA ASN A 88 -8.82 26.75 18.90
C ASN A 88 -7.48 26.19 18.40
N ALA A 89 -7.40 25.80 17.11
CA ALA A 89 -6.21 25.20 16.56
C ALA A 89 -5.05 26.20 16.47
N ILE A 90 -3.85 25.74 16.83
CA ILE A 90 -2.60 26.50 16.73
C ILE A 90 -2.41 26.97 15.28
N ASN A 91 -1.93 28.21 15.10
CA ASN A 91 -1.66 28.81 13.79
C ASN A 91 -2.90 28.87 12.86
N ASN A 92 -4.07 29.23 13.41
CA ASN A 92 -5.35 29.32 12.69
C ASN A 92 -5.74 28.01 11.97
N GLY A 93 -5.34 26.87 12.56
CA GLY A 93 -5.55 25.55 11.99
C GLY A 93 -4.71 25.24 10.76
N ASN A 94 -3.68 26.03 10.43
CA ASN A 94 -2.85 25.75 9.26
C ASN A 94 -1.91 24.58 9.52
N ILE A 95 -2.17 23.46 8.84
CA ILE A 95 -1.42 22.22 8.91
C ILE A 95 -0.79 21.94 7.55
N LEU A 96 0.47 21.52 7.56
CA LEU A 96 1.14 21.02 6.37
C LEU A 96 0.96 19.49 6.31
N GLY A 97 0.21 19.01 5.33
CA GLY A 97 0.08 17.59 5.05
C GLY A 97 1.19 17.11 4.11
N ILE A 98 1.76 15.95 4.38
CA ILE A 98 2.63 15.20 3.47
C ILE A 98 1.89 13.93 3.11
N SER A 99 1.76 13.66 1.82
CA SER A 99 1.26 12.41 1.28
C SER A 99 2.44 11.58 0.77
N ILE A 100 2.41 10.29 1.06
CA ILE A 100 3.43 9.33 0.66
C ILE A 100 2.74 8.19 -0.05
N ASP A 101 2.99 8.13 -1.35
CA ASP A 101 2.46 7.12 -2.25
C ASP A 101 3.51 6.04 -2.50
N VAL A 102 3.09 4.79 -2.27
CA VAL A 102 3.91 3.59 -2.47
C VAL A 102 3.28 2.77 -3.59
N SER A 103 4.05 2.48 -4.63
CA SER A 103 3.63 1.64 -5.75
C SER A 103 4.31 0.27 -5.68
N ILE A 104 3.54 -0.81 -5.72
CA ILE A 104 4.02 -2.21 -5.73
C ILE A 104 3.20 -2.95 -6.77
N GLY A 105 3.83 -3.82 -7.57
CA GLY A 105 3.09 -4.73 -8.47
C GLY A 105 2.13 -4.00 -9.42
N ALA A 106 2.55 -2.85 -9.97
CA ALA A 106 1.75 -1.98 -10.83
C ALA A 106 0.50 -1.33 -10.19
N LYS A 107 0.35 -1.40 -8.86
CA LYS A 107 -0.73 -0.75 -8.11
C LYS A 107 -0.17 0.22 -7.09
N PHE A 108 -0.95 1.24 -6.74
CA PHE A 108 -0.66 2.10 -5.60
C PHE A 108 -1.33 1.52 -4.36
N VAL A 109 -0.57 1.39 -3.28
CA VAL A 109 -1.09 1.12 -1.95
C VAL A 109 -1.79 2.39 -1.44
N GLU A 110 -2.66 2.23 -0.44
CA GLU A 110 -3.25 3.36 0.27
C GLU A 110 -2.19 4.39 0.68
N THR A 111 -2.52 5.66 0.43
CA THR A 111 -1.63 6.78 0.67
C THR A 111 -1.40 6.98 2.16
N TYR A 112 -0.14 7.06 2.57
CA TYR A 112 0.20 7.43 3.93
C TYR A 112 0.24 8.94 4.09
N HIS A 113 -0.27 9.42 5.22
CA HIS A 113 -0.34 10.85 5.53
C HIS A 113 0.46 11.16 6.78
N VAL A 114 1.20 12.27 6.73
CA VAL A 114 1.87 12.87 7.88
C VAL A 114 1.43 14.33 7.96
N LEU A 115 0.80 14.70 9.07
CA LEU A 115 0.33 16.04 9.32
C LEU A 115 1.32 16.76 10.24
N LEU A 116 1.85 17.88 9.76
CA LEU A 116 2.82 18.72 10.45
C LEU A 116 2.14 20.02 10.92
N SER A 117 2.30 20.31 12.21
CA SER A 117 1.86 21.55 12.85
C SER A 117 3.05 22.45 13.12
N VAL A 118 2.86 23.76 12.97
CA VAL A 118 3.87 24.75 13.34
C VAL A 118 3.88 24.91 14.86
N ARG A 119 5.07 24.82 15.45
CA ARG A 119 5.34 25.19 16.84
C ARG A 119 6.33 26.34 16.86
N GLU A 120 6.16 27.23 17.83
CA GLU A 120 7.09 28.33 18.06
C GLU A 120 8.07 27.90 19.17
N LYS A 121 9.37 27.87 18.84
CA LYS A 121 10.47 27.63 19.78
C LYS A 121 11.48 28.76 19.59
N GLU A 122 11.75 29.54 20.64
CA GLU A 122 12.75 30.62 20.65
C GLU A 122 12.67 31.54 19.41
N ASP A 123 11.48 32.09 19.16
CA ASP A 123 11.16 32.96 18.01
C ASP A 123 11.28 32.33 16.61
N LYS A 124 11.59 31.03 16.51
CA LYS A 124 11.59 30.27 15.24
C LYS A 124 10.35 29.40 15.12
N LYS A 125 9.72 29.46 13.94
CA LYS A 125 8.61 28.58 13.55
C LYS A 125 9.17 27.26 13.05
N ILE A 126 9.07 26.22 13.86
CA ILE A 126 9.51 24.85 13.55
C ILE A 126 8.31 23.96 13.25
N LEU A 127 8.44 22.97 12.37
CA LEU A 127 7.38 21.98 12.14
C LEU A 127 7.55 20.76 13.04
N SER A 128 6.43 20.31 13.59
CA SER A 128 6.34 19.12 14.43
C SER A 128 5.24 18.19 13.93
N ILE A 129 5.42 16.88 14.11
CA ILE A 129 4.38 15.90 13.77
C ILE A 129 3.18 16.06 14.70
N HIS A 130 2.01 16.25 14.12
CA HIS A 130 0.72 16.29 14.81
C HIS A 130 0.04 14.91 14.76
N LYS A 131 -0.20 14.36 13.57
CA LYS A 131 -0.84 13.06 13.35
C LYS A 131 -0.22 12.35 12.14
N HIS A 132 -0.29 11.02 12.09
CA HIS A 132 0.16 10.23 10.95
C HIS A 132 -0.62 8.92 10.80
N THR A 133 -0.59 8.35 9.60
CA THR A 133 -1.14 7.01 9.30
C THR A 133 -0.06 5.94 9.13
N ILE A 134 1.20 6.26 9.46
CA ILE A 134 2.35 5.35 9.30
C ILE A 134 2.25 4.16 10.28
N PRO A 135 2.44 2.91 9.81
CA PRO A 135 2.47 1.72 10.66
C PRO A 135 3.51 1.79 11.80
N PRO A 136 3.21 1.22 12.98
CA PRO A 136 4.07 1.30 14.16
C PRO A 136 5.42 0.57 13.99
N CYS A 137 5.52 -0.37 13.05
CA CYS A 137 6.75 -1.09 12.73
C CYS A 137 7.82 -0.19 12.05
N ILE A 138 7.43 1.00 11.59
CA ILE A 138 8.31 1.96 10.93
C ILE A 138 8.84 2.96 11.98
N PRO A 139 10.16 3.18 12.05
CA PRO A 139 10.78 3.97 13.11
C PRO A 139 10.63 5.48 12.89
N LEU A 140 9.39 5.99 12.90
CA LEU A 140 9.08 7.39 12.66
C LEU A 140 9.80 8.32 13.64
N GLN A 141 9.81 8.00 14.93
CA GLN A 141 10.46 8.82 15.96
C GLN A 141 11.98 8.95 15.75
N GLN A 142 12.63 7.94 15.16
CA GLN A 142 14.06 8.02 14.86
C GLN A 142 14.30 8.94 13.65
N LEU A 143 13.39 8.88 12.66
CA LEU A 143 13.42 9.79 11.51
C LEU A 143 13.12 11.23 11.93
N THR A 144 12.19 11.47 12.85
CA THR A 144 11.88 12.81 13.34
C THR A 144 13.07 13.41 14.07
N ARG A 145 13.69 12.67 15.00
CA ARG A 145 14.87 13.14 15.74
C ARG A 145 16.04 13.53 14.84
N LYS A 146 16.13 12.94 13.66
CA LYS A 146 17.23 13.19 12.73
C LYS A 146 16.99 14.40 11.81
N TRP A 147 15.74 14.69 11.48
CA TRP A 147 15.39 15.65 10.40
C TRP A 147 14.41 16.75 10.80
N LEU A 148 13.81 16.66 11.99
CA LEU A 148 12.88 17.64 12.53
C LEU A 148 13.42 18.16 13.88
N PRO A 149 13.75 19.45 13.99
CA PRO A 149 14.22 20.06 15.23
C PRO A 149 13.12 20.03 16.30
N GLY A 150 13.51 19.98 17.58
CA GLY A 150 12.56 19.96 18.70
C GLY A 150 11.98 18.59 19.05
N SER A 151 12.53 17.51 18.47
CA SER A 151 12.23 16.14 18.91
C SER A 151 13.17 15.64 20.02
N ALA A 152 14.29 16.33 20.27
CA ALA A 152 15.25 16.04 21.34
C ALA A 152 15.18 17.12 22.43
N LYS A 153 15.47 16.75 23.69
CA LYS A 153 15.50 17.68 24.83
C LYS A 153 16.77 18.54 24.85
N ASP A 154 17.76 18.23 24.02
CA ASP A 154 19.07 18.89 24.03
C ASP A 154 19.16 19.91 22.88
N GLU A 155 19.18 21.19 23.24
CA GLU A 155 19.19 22.34 22.32
C GLU A 155 20.50 22.49 21.52
N GLU A 156 21.59 21.87 22.00
CA GLU A 156 22.93 22.02 21.41
C GLU A 156 23.15 21.13 20.17
N THR A 157 22.22 20.20 19.88
CA THR A 157 22.31 19.27 18.72
C THR A 157 20.99 19.17 17.95
N ASP A 158 20.18 20.23 17.92
CA ASP A 158 18.96 20.25 17.11
C ASP A 158 19.34 20.26 15.61
N PRO A 159 18.93 19.25 14.81
CA PRO A 159 19.25 19.19 13.40
C PRO A 159 18.52 20.28 12.60
N GLU A 160 19.12 20.74 11.51
CA GLU A 160 18.43 21.62 10.57
C GLU A 160 17.19 20.92 9.99
N GLN A 161 16.09 21.64 9.90
CA GLN A 161 14.82 21.08 9.46
C GLN A 161 14.84 20.76 7.96
N ASP A 162 14.83 19.47 7.63
CA ASP A 162 14.83 19.01 6.24
C ASP A 162 13.67 18.05 5.94
N LEU A 163 12.60 18.62 5.40
CA LEU A 163 11.41 17.86 5.02
C LEU A 163 11.63 16.96 3.80
N VAL A 164 12.55 17.33 2.92
CA VAL A 164 12.80 16.58 1.68
C VAL A 164 13.50 15.26 2.01
N HIS A 165 14.54 15.32 2.86
CA HIS A 165 15.24 14.13 3.32
C HIS A 165 14.37 13.28 4.25
N PHE A 166 13.60 13.92 5.13
CA PHE A 166 12.60 13.24 5.96
C PHE A 166 11.61 12.43 5.11
N GLY A 167 10.94 13.08 4.14
CA GLY A 167 9.97 12.44 3.27
C GLY A 167 10.58 11.33 2.41
N ARG A 168 11.77 11.56 1.85
CA ARG A 168 12.49 10.58 1.03
C ARG A 168 12.85 9.32 1.82
N LEU A 169 13.37 9.47 3.03
CA LEU A 169 13.75 8.33 3.88
C LEU A 169 12.53 7.60 4.42
N LEU A 170 11.49 8.32 4.81
CA LEU A 170 10.25 7.72 5.25
C LEU A 170 9.60 6.91 4.13
N ARG A 171 9.54 7.45 2.90
CA ARG A 171 9.10 6.68 1.72
C ARG A 171 9.98 5.47 1.49
N LYS A 172 11.31 5.60 1.61
CA LYS A 172 12.23 4.46 1.46
C LYS A 172 11.90 3.34 2.44
N GLU A 173 11.68 3.65 3.72
CA GLU A 173 11.31 2.66 4.73
C GLU A 173 9.95 2.01 4.44
N LEU A 174 8.96 2.80 4.04
CA LEU A 174 7.63 2.31 3.65
C LEU A 174 7.70 1.36 2.45
N VAL A 175 8.36 1.78 1.36
CA VAL A 175 8.54 0.96 0.15
C VAL A 175 9.29 -0.33 0.48
N SER A 176 10.36 -0.23 1.26
CA SER A 176 11.17 -1.36 1.72
C SER A 176 10.35 -2.36 2.52
N TRP A 177 9.51 -1.90 3.45
CA TRP A 177 8.60 -2.76 4.21
C TRP A 177 7.59 -3.47 3.31
N HIS A 178 6.95 -2.70 2.44
CA HIS A 178 5.98 -3.20 1.46
C HIS A 178 6.56 -4.24 0.50
N MET A 179 7.80 -4.04 0.03
CA MET A 179 8.52 -5.03 -0.78
C MET A 179 8.77 -6.34 0.00
N ARG A 180 9.05 -6.27 1.31
CA ARG A 180 9.22 -7.47 2.14
C ARG A 180 7.90 -8.21 2.35
N VAL A 181 6.82 -7.48 2.64
CA VAL A 181 5.48 -8.07 2.78
C VAL A 181 5.08 -8.77 1.49
N ASN A 182 5.18 -8.09 0.33
CA ASN A 182 4.87 -8.67 -0.97
C ASN A 182 5.74 -9.91 -1.27
N ALA A 183 7.03 -9.89 -0.91
CA ALA A 183 7.88 -11.07 -1.08
C ALA A 183 7.45 -12.25 -0.21
N VAL A 184 6.95 -12.03 1.00
CA VAL A 184 6.37 -13.10 1.85
C VAL A 184 5.07 -13.62 1.26
N GLU A 185 4.20 -12.74 0.77
CA GLU A 185 2.98 -13.14 0.08
C GLU A 185 3.27 -13.98 -1.17
N GLU A 186 4.26 -13.58 -1.98
CA GLU A 186 4.73 -14.37 -3.12
C GLU A 186 5.28 -15.75 -2.70
N MET A 187 6.00 -15.82 -1.57
CA MET A 187 6.48 -17.10 -1.04
C MET A 187 5.35 -18.00 -0.55
N ARG A 188 4.32 -17.45 0.11
CA ARG A 188 3.13 -18.20 0.52
C ARG A 188 2.38 -18.76 -0.68
N LYS A 189 2.16 -17.93 -1.70
CA LYS A 189 1.58 -18.36 -2.99
C LYS A 189 2.38 -19.46 -3.66
N GLY A 190 3.70 -19.27 -3.79
CA GLY A 190 4.58 -20.27 -4.40
C GLY A 190 4.68 -21.58 -3.62
N ALA A 191 4.39 -21.56 -2.31
CA ALA A 191 4.32 -22.74 -1.45
C ALA A 191 2.93 -23.39 -1.39
N GLY A 192 1.91 -22.81 -2.04
CA GLY A 192 0.53 -23.29 -1.92
C GLY A 192 -0.09 -23.04 -0.54
N LEU A 193 0.48 -22.14 0.26
CA LEU A 193 0.02 -21.79 1.61
C LEU A 193 -0.98 -20.62 1.63
N ASP A 194 -1.46 -20.19 0.46
CA ASP A 194 -2.50 -19.18 0.36
C ASP A 194 -3.81 -19.82 0.85
N LYS A 195 -4.16 -19.54 2.11
CA LYS A 195 -5.52 -19.76 2.58
C LYS A 195 -6.42 -18.85 1.73
N PRO A 196 -7.52 -19.34 1.13
CA PRO A 196 -8.52 -18.45 0.59
C PRO A 196 -8.90 -17.50 1.73
N ARG A 197 -8.78 -16.19 1.52
CA ARG A 197 -9.28 -15.22 2.48
C ARG A 197 -10.75 -15.57 2.68
N ALA A 198 -11.08 -16.13 3.84
CA ALA A 198 -12.46 -16.24 4.26
C ALA A 198 -12.98 -14.80 4.33
N ASP A 199 -13.87 -14.45 3.40
CA ASP A 199 -14.66 -13.23 3.45
C ASP A 199 -15.51 -13.29 4.74
N GLY A 200 -14.95 -12.87 5.87
CA GLY A 200 -15.61 -13.10 7.16
C GLY A 200 -14.97 -12.50 8.41
N GLU A 201 -13.88 -11.75 8.33
CA GLU A 201 -13.41 -10.96 9.47
C GLU A 201 -13.14 -9.52 9.03
N GLU A 202 -14.05 -8.63 9.46
CA GLU A 202 -13.95 -7.19 9.34
C GLU A 202 -12.67 -6.68 10.03
N GLU A 203 -11.58 -6.54 9.27
CA GLU A 203 -10.56 -5.54 9.61
C GLU A 203 -11.19 -4.16 9.43
N LEU A 204 -11.58 -3.55 10.56
CA LEU A 204 -12.04 -2.18 10.67
C LEU A 204 -11.12 -1.24 9.87
N GLY A 205 -11.65 -0.69 8.78
CA GLY A 205 -11.17 0.56 8.20
C GLY A 205 -10.30 0.45 6.95
N THR A 206 -10.64 -0.40 5.98
CA THR A 206 -10.25 -0.17 4.58
C THR A 206 -11.46 -0.36 3.68
N ALA A 207 -12.31 0.66 3.60
CA ALA A 207 -13.26 0.78 2.50
C ALA A 207 -12.43 0.78 1.21
N SER A 208 -12.47 -0.33 0.46
CA SER A 208 -11.81 -0.50 -0.83
C SER A 208 -12.45 0.43 -1.87
N SER A 209 -12.21 1.72 -1.73
CA SER A 209 -12.44 2.68 -2.78
C SER A 209 -11.46 2.35 -3.90
N THR A 210 -12.01 2.04 -5.07
CA THR A 210 -11.33 1.79 -6.35
C THR A 210 -10.95 0.34 -6.66
N LYS A 211 -11.97 -0.52 -6.76
CA LYS A 211 -12.03 -1.48 -7.89
C LYS A 211 -12.13 -0.63 -9.17
N VAL A 212 -10.99 -0.10 -9.64
CA VAL A 212 -10.89 0.40 -11.02
C VAL A 212 -11.10 -0.83 -11.88
N LEU A 213 -12.33 -1.01 -12.34
CA LEU A 213 -12.68 -2.02 -13.32
C LEU A 213 -11.84 -1.74 -14.55
N ASN A 214 -10.73 -2.46 -14.70
CA ASN A 214 -9.98 -2.60 -15.93
C ASN A 214 -10.89 -3.29 -16.95
N ALA A 215 -11.83 -2.56 -17.52
CA ALA A 215 -12.80 -3.02 -18.52
C ALA A 215 -12.17 -3.17 -19.93
N PHE A 216 -10.86 -3.47 -20.00
CA PHE A 216 -10.14 -3.72 -21.26
C PHE A 216 -9.66 -5.17 -21.40
N VAL A 217 -10.08 -6.07 -20.51
CA VAL A 217 -9.86 -7.52 -20.67
C VAL A 217 -11.22 -8.19 -20.60
N SER A 218 -11.74 -8.53 -21.78
CA SER A 218 -12.72 -9.60 -21.98
C SER A 218 -11.96 -10.93 -22.02
N ASP A 219 -12.69 -12.00 -21.71
CA ASP A 219 -12.35 -13.42 -21.59
C ASP A 219 -12.10 -13.82 -20.12
N ASP A 220 -13.08 -14.37 -19.41
CA ASP A 220 -13.86 -15.61 -19.68
C ASP A 220 -12.94 -16.82 -19.72
N GLU A 221 -12.61 -17.34 -18.54
CA GLU A 221 -12.19 -18.72 -18.35
C GLU A 221 -12.84 -19.19 -17.04
N ALA A 222 -13.57 -20.29 -17.18
CA ALA A 222 -14.50 -20.88 -16.23
C ALA A 222 -13.90 -21.11 -14.83
N SER A 223 -14.75 -20.96 -13.81
CA SER A 223 -14.51 -21.54 -12.49
C SER A 223 -14.46 -23.06 -12.61
N SER A 224 -13.29 -23.65 -12.48
CA SER A 224 -13.17 -25.05 -12.12
C SER A 224 -13.21 -25.15 -10.59
N ASP A 225 -14.32 -25.70 -10.10
CA ASP A 225 -14.41 -26.33 -8.78
C ASP A 225 -13.31 -27.39 -8.70
N PHE A 226 -12.36 -27.20 -7.79
CA PHE A 226 -11.46 -28.25 -7.37
C PHE A 226 -11.83 -28.59 -5.92
N GLU A 227 -12.60 -29.67 -5.78
CA GLU A 227 -12.74 -30.39 -4.52
C GLU A 227 -11.36 -30.92 -4.13
N HIS A 228 -10.77 -30.38 -3.07
CA HIS A 228 -9.56 -30.93 -2.48
C HIS A 228 -9.95 -32.15 -1.62
N GLU A 229 -9.86 -33.34 -2.22
CA GLU A 229 -9.70 -34.57 -1.45
C GLU A 229 -8.30 -34.56 -0.83
N GLU A 230 -8.23 -34.56 0.50
CA GLU A 230 -7.00 -34.80 1.26
C GLU A 230 -6.59 -36.27 1.06
N GLU A 231 -5.97 -36.58 -0.08
CA GLU A 231 -5.22 -37.83 -0.23
C GLU A 231 -3.85 -37.64 0.45
N GLU A 232 -3.71 -38.28 1.62
CA GLU A 232 -2.44 -38.53 2.28
C GLU A 232 -1.57 -39.44 1.41
N ASP A 233 -0.93 -38.86 0.39
CA ASP A 233 0.14 -39.54 -0.35
C ASP A 233 1.44 -39.50 0.47
N GLU A 234 1.58 -40.48 1.36
CA GLU A 234 2.87 -41.01 1.79
C GLU A 234 3.61 -41.59 0.57
N ASP A 235 4.33 -40.75 -0.17
CA ASP A 235 5.62 -41.04 -0.83
C ASP A 235 5.86 -40.13 -2.05
N ASP A 236 6.19 -38.86 -1.80
CA ASP A 236 7.10 -38.13 -2.68
C ASP A 236 8.04 -37.23 -1.87
N ARG A 237 9.31 -37.64 -1.80
CA ARG A 237 10.35 -37.15 -0.85
C ARG A 237 10.89 -35.75 -1.18
N ALA A 238 10.08 -34.87 -1.74
CA ALA A 238 10.43 -33.48 -1.96
C ALA A 238 10.11 -32.64 -0.70
N LEU A 239 11.09 -31.86 -0.24
CA LEU A 239 10.86 -30.89 0.84
C LEU A 239 9.76 -29.91 0.39
N ARG A 240 8.78 -29.65 1.25
CA ARG A 240 7.71 -28.65 1.05
C ARG A 240 7.66 -27.72 2.24
N LEU A 241 7.21 -26.48 2.04
CA LEU A 241 6.97 -25.55 3.14
C LEU A 241 5.58 -25.86 3.72
N LEU A 242 5.51 -26.06 5.03
CA LEU A 242 4.26 -26.26 5.77
C LEU A 242 3.68 -24.95 6.28
N ASP A 243 4.55 -24.04 6.73
CA ASP A 243 4.10 -22.79 7.33
C ASP A 243 5.16 -21.68 7.23
N ILE A 244 4.68 -20.43 7.15
CA ILE A 244 5.50 -19.21 7.09
C ILE A 244 4.89 -18.18 8.04
N GLU A 245 5.54 -18.00 9.18
CA GLU A 245 5.22 -16.97 10.16
C GLU A 245 6.21 -15.80 10.05
N ALA A 246 5.70 -14.57 10.03
CA ALA A 246 6.53 -13.37 9.99
C ALA A 246 5.98 -12.31 10.96
N ASP A 247 6.87 -11.52 11.55
CA ASP A 247 6.47 -10.34 12.32
C ASP A 247 5.90 -9.23 11.42
N ALA A 248 5.19 -8.26 12.00
CA ALA A 248 4.58 -7.16 11.24
C ALA A 248 5.58 -6.33 10.41
N ALA A 249 6.86 -6.31 10.80
CA ALA A 249 7.92 -5.61 10.06
C ALA A 249 8.59 -6.49 8.99
N VAL A 250 8.33 -7.80 8.97
CA VAL A 250 9.05 -8.81 8.20
C VAL A 250 10.57 -8.68 8.38
N ARG A 251 10.98 -8.55 9.64
CA ARG A 251 12.38 -8.55 10.08
C ARG A 251 12.77 -9.87 10.72
N GLN A 252 11.79 -10.61 11.23
CA GLN A 252 11.96 -11.97 11.73
C GLN A 252 10.94 -12.86 11.05
N MET A 253 11.41 -13.98 10.52
CA MET A 253 10.56 -14.95 9.83
C MET A 253 10.93 -16.36 10.28
N THR A 254 9.91 -17.17 10.51
CA THR A 254 10.03 -18.59 10.82
C THR A 254 9.37 -19.37 9.72
N VAL A 255 10.10 -20.32 9.14
CA VAL A 255 9.59 -21.23 8.12
C VAL A 255 9.66 -22.65 8.67
N THR A 256 8.56 -23.38 8.56
CA THR A 256 8.47 -24.79 8.93
C THR A 256 8.42 -25.64 7.67
N LEU A 257 9.31 -26.63 7.59
CA LEU A 257 9.40 -27.57 6.45
C LEU A 257 8.69 -28.89 6.76
N SER A 258 8.36 -29.65 5.71
CA SER A 258 7.69 -30.95 5.80
C SER A 258 8.42 -31.98 6.67
N ASP A 259 9.75 -31.89 6.75
CA ASP A 259 10.59 -32.74 7.60
C ASP A 259 10.65 -32.28 9.08
N ARG A 260 9.81 -31.33 9.46
CA ARG A 260 9.74 -30.67 10.77
C ARG A 260 11.00 -29.88 11.14
N ARG A 261 11.84 -29.50 10.17
CA ARG A 261 12.86 -28.48 10.39
C ARG A 261 12.22 -27.11 10.49
N THR A 262 12.73 -26.31 11.42
CA THR A 262 12.34 -24.91 11.56
C THR A 262 13.51 -24.01 11.21
N VAL A 263 13.29 -23.07 10.31
CA VAL A 263 14.27 -22.07 9.90
C VAL A 263 13.84 -20.72 10.45
N VAL A 264 14.56 -20.22 11.43
CA VAL A 264 14.36 -18.86 11.96
C VAL A 264 15.38 -17.95 11.30
N MET A 265 14.91 -16.85 10.71
CA MET A 265 15.76 -15.91 10.00
C MET A 265 15.50 -14.46 10.37
N THR A 266 16.57 -13.66 10.31
CA THR A 266 16.55 -12.21 10.48
C THR A 266 16.77 -11.55 9.13
N ILE A 267 15.87 -10.63 8.77
CA ILE A 267 15.80 -9.98 7.47
C ILE A 267 16.19 -8.51 7.63
N THR A 268 17.08 -8.02 6.77
CA THR A 268 17.49 -6.62 6.71
C THR A 268 16.39 -5.73 6.12
N LYS A 269 16.56 -4.41 6.25
CA LYS A 269 15.67 -3.45 5.60
C LYS A 269 15.59 -3.69 4.09
N ASP A 270 16.69 -4.03 3.45
CA ASP A 270 16.74 -4.24 2.00
C ASP A 270 16.15 -5.59 1.55
N GLY A 271 15.51 -6.36 2.46
CA GLY A 271 14.87 -7.63 2.13
C GLY A 271 15.87 -8.77 1.90
N ARG A 272 17.02 -8.73 2.56
CA ARG A 272 18.02 -9.81 2.54
C ARG A 272 18.04 -10.53 3.88
N VAL A 273 18.19 -11.85 3.86
CA VAL A 273 18.43 -12.68 5.04
C VAL A 273 19.87 -12.44 5.52
N ASP A 274 20.00 -11.83 6.70
CA ASP A 274 21.29 -11.53 7.37
C ASP A 274 21.77 -12.70 8.23
N LYS A 275 20.82 -13.38 8.89
CA LYS A 275 21.11 -14.51 9.77
C LYS A 275 20.01 -15.53 9.59
N ALA A 276 20.39 -16.80 9.49
CA ALA A 276 19.47 -17.91 9.51
C ALA A 276 19.97 -19.01 10.46
N VAL A 277 19.05 -19.56 11.24
CA VAL A 277 19.30 -20.68 12.14
C VAL A 277 18.28 -21.76 11.78
N CYS A 278 18.77 -22.87 11.23
CA CYS A 278 17.98 -24.06 11.04
C CYS A 278 18.14 -24.99 12.24
N ARG A 279 17.03 -25.51 12.75
CA ARG A 279 16.98 -26.57 13.76
C ARG A 279 16.29 -27.80 13.17
N THR A 280 16.89 -28.96 13.40
CA THR A 280 16.27 -30.26 13.10
C THR A 280 15.24 -30.63 14.15
N LYS A 281 14.43 -31.66 13.86
CA LYS A 281 13.44 -32.22 14.78
C LYS A 281 14.05 -32.57 16.15
N ASP A 282 15.33 -32.96 16.19
CA ASP A 282 16.07 -33.30 17.41
C ASP A 282 16.68 -32.08 18.12
N GLY A 283 16.37 -30.86 17.66
CA GLY A 283 16.91 -29.61 18.20
C GLY A 283 18.37 -29.32 17.83
N ARG A 284 19.00 -30.17 17.00
CA ARG A 284 20.37 -29.92 16.52
C ARG A 284 20.38 -28.82 15.48
N ARG A 285 21.45 -28.01 15.48
CA ARG A 285 21.61 -26.92 14.52
C ARG A 285 22.14 -27.46 13.19
N ASP A 286 21.41 -27.21 12.12
CA ASP A 286 21.87 -27.49 10.76
C ASP A 286 22.58 -26.25 10.20
N VAL A 287 23.90 -26.32 10.11
CA VAL A 287 24.76 -25.21 9.67
C VAL A 287 24.73 -25.05 8.15
N ILE A 288 24.50 -26.14 7.40
CA ILE A 288 24.53 -26.12 5.93
C ILE A 288 23.28 -25.41 5.43
N MET A 289 22.12 -25.82 5.93
CA MET A 289 20.83 -25.22 5.57
C MET A 289 20.71 -23.77 6.03
N GLY A 290 21.35 -23.42 7.17
CA GLY A 290 21.46 -22.04 7.60
C GLY A 290 22.26 -21.17 6.63
N LYS A 291 23.29 -21.72 5.97
CA LYS A 291 24.08 -20.98 4.96
C LYS A 291 23.34 -20.86 3.63
N THR A 292 22.58 -21.87 3.21
CA THR A 292 21.80 -21.82 1.95
C THR A 292 20.63 -20.83 2.02
N ALA A 293 20.06 -20.63 3.22
CA ALA A 293 18.98 -19.65 3.45
C ALA A 293 19.43 -18.19 3.27
N MET A 294 20.73 -17.89 3.38
CA MET A 294 21.28 -16.54 3.27
C MET A 294 21.05 -15.94 1.87
N GLY A 295 20.85 -14.62 1.79
CA GLY A 295 20.69 -13.89 0.53
C GLY A 295 19.33 -13.18 0.38
N PRO A 296 18.92 -12.79 -0.84
CA PRO A 296 17.65 -12.09 -1.06
C PRO A 296 16.44 -12.93 -0.62
N LEU A 297 15.41 -12.29 -0.07
CA LEU A 297 14.15 -12.96 0.29
C LEU A 297 13.49 -13.59 -0.94
N HIS A 298 13.58 -12.91 -2.08
CA HIS A 298 13.19 -13.48 -3.37
C HIS A 298 14.03 -14.73 -3.69
N GLY A 299 13.36 -15.81 -4.09
CA GLY A 299 13.99 -17.10 -4.36
C GLY A 299 14.44 -17.87 -3.11
N LEU A 300 14.08 -17.43 -1.90
CA LEU A 300 14.38 -18.17 -0.67
C LEU A 300 13.79 -19.59 -0.69
N VAL A 301 12.54 -19.74 -1.15
CA VAL A 301 11.87 -21.05 -1.29
C VAL A 301 12.74 -21.99 -2.12
N ARG A 302 13.20 -21.54 -3.30
CA ARG A 302 14.08 -22.33 -4.17
C ARG A 302 15.40 -22.73 -3.48
N ARG A 303 15.95 -21.89 -2.60
CA ARG A 303 17.20 -22.21 -1.87
C ARG A 303 16.99 -23.14 -0.68
N LEU A 304 15.80 -23.14 -0.08
CA LEU A 304 15.45 -24.05 1.01
C LEU A 304 15.05 -25.43 0.50
N LEU A 305 14.54 -25.51 -0.73
CA LEU A 305 14.08 -26.74 -1.37
C LEU A 305 15.08 -27.37 -2.35
N ALA A 306 16.26 -26.75 -2.53
CA ALA A 306 17.36 -27.27 -3.35
C ALA A 306 18.33 -28.11 -2.50
#